data_AF-A0A1U9MDH6-F1
#
_entry.id   AF-A0A1U9MDH6-F1
#
_cell.length_a   1.000
_cell.length_b   1.000
_cell.length_c   1.000
_cell.angle_alpha   90.00
_cell.angle_beta   90.00
_cell.angle_gamma   90.00
#
_symmetry.space_group_name_H-M   'P 1'
#
loop_
_entity.id
_entity.type
_entity.pdbx_description
1 polymer ?
#
loop_
_entity_poly.entity_id
_entity_poly.type
_entity_poly.pdbx_seq_one_letter_code
_entity_poly.pdbx_strand_id
1 'polypeptide(L)'
;MMRFLLILSTLLFSIIPVFSQSVSDVIGHDSQNNKKSADVTVFVFAYSMLKESDKVFMPMIDEPANSMMKSCKKPSSKARQWVYMNIVQQYDHILKEVYQLEKGLSINGKVEPGPVATRMITTLSQRRDMIETARALDLSAEVVEVRMENNDALLDKALIETGDTVASSAFDTFKETNTAKIKSVPQDIEKILQDNCLKDPTGEENFLSGPAQ
;
A
#
# COMPACT_ATOMS: atom_id res chain seq x y z
N MET A 1 -38.13 63.22 33.42
CA MET A 1 -37.25 62.97 32.27
C MET A 1 -36.99 61.46 32.20
N MET A 2 -37.26 60.86 31.03
CA MET A 2 -36.93 59.48 30.55
C MET A 2 -37.54 58.29 31.32
N ARG A 3 -38.62 57.66 30.84
CA ARG A 3 -38.78 56.68 29.71
C ARG A 3 -38.35 55.25 30.10
N PHE A 4 -39.25 54.27 30.04
CA PHE A 4 -39.34 53.30 28.93
C PHE A 4 -40.57 52.38 29.05
N LEU A 5 -41.25 52.16 27.92
CA LEU A 5 -42.43 51.31 27.71
C LEU A 5 -42.10 49.82 27.81
N LEU A 6 -43.08 49.01 28.24
CA LEU A 6 -43.26 47.63 27.78
C LEU A 6 -44.76 47.35 27.52
N ILE A 7 -45.12 47.18 26.25
CA ILE A 7 -46.36 46.57 25.73
C ILE A 7 -45.92 45.59 24.64
N LEU A 8 -46.40 44.34 24.69
CA LEU A 8 -46.78 43.42 23.59
C LEU A 8 -46.85 42.02 24.20
N SER A 9 -48.00 41.36 24.33
CA SER A 9 -48.89 40.77 23.30
C SER A 9 -48.28 39.60 22.52
N THR A 10 -49.08 38.54 22.53
CA THR A 10 -49.02 37.21 21.90
C THR A 10 -48.37 37.12 20.53
N LEU A 11 -47.56 36.07 20.34
CA LEU A 11 -47.28 35.48 19.02
C LEU A 11 -47.21 33.95 19.12
N LEU A 12 -48.17 33.30 18.45
CA LEU A 12 -48.07 31.92 17.99
C LEU A 12 -46.77 31.75 17.20
N PHE A 13 -46.03 30.67 17.46
CA PHE A 13 -45.13 30.09 16.46
C PHE A 13 -45.27 28.57 16.47
N SER A 14 -45.98 28.10 15.44
CA SER A 14 -45.55 27.05 14.53
C SER A 14 -44.88 25.83 15.16
N ILE A 15 -45.67 24.76 15.28
CA ILE A 15 -45.20 23.38 15.32
C ILE A 15 -44.52 23.12 13.97
N ILE A 16 -43.20 23.30 13.92
CA ILE A 16 -42.38 22.73 12.86
C ILE A 16 -42.36 21.22 13.12
N PRO A 17 -42.74 20.34 12.17
CA PRO A 17 -42.36 18.94 12.29
C PRO A 17 -40.83 18.92 12.28
N VAL A 18 -40.24 18.69 13.45
CA VAL A 18 -38.84 18.29 13.55
C VAL A 18 -38.71 17.10 12.62
N PHE A 19 -37.96 17.29 11.54
CA PHE A 19 -37.47 16.18 10.72
C PHE A 19 -36.79 15.22 11.69
N SER A 20 -37.47 14.12 12.00
CA SER A 20 -36.80 12.93 12.50
C SER A 20 -35.93 12.47 11.34
N GLN A 21 -34.70 12.97 11.26
CA GLN A 21 -33.64 12.20 10.63
C GLN A 21 -33.66 10.88 11.37
N SER A 22 -34.07 9.82 10.66
CA SER A 22 -34.15 8.52 11.27
C SER A 22 -32.74 8.19 11.77
N VAL A 23 -32.64 7.62 12.96
CA VAL A 23 -31.36 7.13 13.50
C VAL A 23 -30.70 6.16 12.50
N SER A 24 -31.49 5.55 11.61
CA SER A 24 -31.02 4.73 10.49
C SER A 24 -30.29 5.52 9.39
N ASP A 25 -30.64 6.77 9.12
CA ASP A 25 -29.95 7.61 8.10
C ASP A 25 -28.59 8.10 8.61
N VAL A 26 -28.47 8.44 9.89
CA VAL A 26 -27.20 8.83 10.52
C VAL A 26 -26.24 7.63 10.59
N ILE A 27 -26.75 6.45 10.99
CA ILE A 27 -25.96 5.21 11.04
C ILE A 27 -25.54 4.75 9.63
N GLY A 28 -26.40 4.90 8.62
CA GLY A 28 -26.08 4.61 7.22
C GLY A 28 -25.01 5.53 6.64
N HIS A 29 -25.06 6.82 7.01
CA HIS A 29 -24.09 7.82 6.58
C HIS A 29 -22.70 7.60 7.19
N ASP A 30 -22.62 7.31 8.49
CA ASP A 30 -21.36 7.00 9.17
C ASP A 30 -20.74 5.69 8.67
N SER A 31 -21.55 4.66 8.38
CA SER A 31 -21.05 3.40 7.84
C SER A 31 -20.43 3.54 6.44
N GLN A 32 -21.01 4.36 5.57
CA GLN A 32 -20.46 4.59 4.23
C GLN A 32 -19.16 5.42 4.28
N ASN A 33 -19.13 6.46 5.12
CA ASN A 33 -17.93 7.27 5.34
C ASN A 33 -16.79 6.45 5.92
N ASN A 34 -17.07 5.56 6.88
CA ASN A 34 -16.06 4.66 7.46
C ASN A 34 -15.51 3.65 6.45
N LYS A 35 -16.35 3.10 5.57
CA LYS A 35 -15.88 2.20 4.50
C LYS A 35 -14.99 2.94 3.50
N LYS A 36 -15.37 4.16 3.11
CA LYS A 36 -14.58 5.01 2.21
C LYS A 36 -13.24 5.39 2.84
N SER A 37 -13.24 5.73 4.13
CA SER A 37 -12.03 5.99 4.92
C SER A 37 -11.09 4.78 4.94
N ALA A 38 -11.60 3.59 5.26
CA ALA A 38 -10.81 2.36 5.29
C ALA A 38 -10.20 2.02 3.91
N ASP A 39 -10.99 2.14 2.84
CA ASP A 39 -10.54 1.92 1.46
C ASP A 39 -9.34 2.81 1.12
N VAL A 40 -9.45 4.11 1.41
CA VAL A 40 -8.39 5.07 1.12
C VAL A 40 -7.18 4.89 2.03
N THR A 41 -7.37 4.57 3.31
CA THR A 41 -6.26 4.28 4.23
C THR A 41 -5.42 3.10 3.73
N VAL A 42 -6.06 2.03 3.27
CA VAL A 42 -5.35 0.87 2.70
C VAL A 42 -4.58 1.26 1.44
N PHE A 43 -5.21 2.03 0.54
CA PHE A 43 -4.56 2.54 -0.66
C PHE A 43 -3.31 3.37 -0.34
N VAL A 44 -3.43 4.39 0.50
CA VAL A 44 -2.31 5.30 0.85
C VAL A 44 -1.18 4.53 1.52
N PHE A 45 -1.51 3.60 2.41
CA PHE A 45 -0.52 2.75 3.08
C PHE A 45 0.27 1.91 2.07
N ALA A 46 -0.42 1.17 1.21
CA ALA A 46 0.19 0.32 0.19
C ALA A 46 1.06 1.13 -0.78
N TYR A 47 0.54 2.27 -1.27
CA TYR A 47 1.24 3.15 -2.19
C TYR A 47 2.52 3.72 -1.55
N SER A 48 2.44 4.13 -0.28
CA SER A 48 3.60 4.66 0.43
C SER A 48 4.68 3.60 0.67
N MET A 49 4.30 2.37 1.05
CA MET A 49 5.26 1.27 1.18
C MET A 49 5.96 0.93 -0.15
N LEU A 50 5.20 0.95 -1.25
CA LEU A 50 5.75 0.75 -2.60
C LEU A 50 6.78 1.83 -2.94
N LYS A 51 6.44 3.11 -2.76
CA LYS A 51 7.35 4.22 -3.09
C LYS A 51 8.59 4.25 -2.21
N GLU A 52 8.50 3.88 -0.93
CA GLU A 52 9.71 3.70 -0.10
C GLU A 52 10.56 2.52 -0.57
N SER A 53 9.94 1.44 -1.06
CA SER A 53 10.67 0.30 -1.62
C SER A 53 11.39 0.65 -2.92
N ASP A 54 10.73 1.41 -3.80
CA ASP A 54 11.30 1.82 -5.09
C ASP A 54 12.54 2.72 -4.93
N LYS A 55 12.61 3.56 -3.89
CA LYS A 55 13.82 4.34 -3.57
C LYS A 55 15.05 3.47 -3.35
N VAL A 56 14.86 2.24 -2.85
CA VAL A 56 15.95 1.29 -2.63
C VAL A 56 16.21 0.46 -3.87
N PHE A 57 15.16 -0.06 -4.50
CA PHE A 57 15.30 -1.05 -5.57
C PHE A 57 15.59 -0.48 -6.95
N MET A 58 15.12 0.73 -7.29
CA MET A 58 15.39 1.30 -8.63
C MET A 58 16.89 1.43 -8.91
N PRO A 59 17.71 2.02 -8.01
CA PRO A 59 19.17 2.02 -8.20
C PRO A 59 19.80 0.62 -8.31
N MET A 60 19.17 -0.40 -7.69
CA MET A 60 19.65 -1.77 -7.77
C MET A 60 19.29 -2.46 -9.09
N ILE A 61 18.18 -2.07 -9.72
CA ILE A 61 17.81 -2.52 -11.06
C ILE A 61 18.79 -1.97 -12.10
N ASP A 62 19.17 -0.70 -11.95
CA ASP A 62 20.13 -0.01 -12.83
C ASP A 62 21.53 -0.64 -12.72
N GLU A 63 21.99 -0.87 -11.48
CA GLU A 63 23.34 -1.39 -11.20
C GLU A 63 23.34 -2.67 -10.33
N PRO A 64 22.85 -3.81 -10.85
CA PRO A 64 22.64 -5.01 -10.05
C PRO A 64 23.95 -5.61 -9.54
N ALA A 65 25.01 -5.60 -10.36
CA ALA A 65 26.32 -6.12 -9.97
C ALA A 65 26.94 -5.31 -8.82
N ASN A 66 26.87 -3.98 -8.89
CA ASN A 66 27.40 -3.09 -7.85
C ASN A 66 26.58 -3.24 -6.55
N SER A 67 25.26 -3.34 -6.68
CA SER A 67 24.35 -3.51 -5.55
C SER A 67 24.58 -4.83 -4.83
N MET A 68 24.71 -5.93 -5.56
CA MET A 68 25.04 -7.23 -4.97
C MET A 68 26.44 -7.23 -4.33
N MET A 69 27.43 -6.60 -4.97
CA MET A 69 28.76 -6.45 -4.35
C MET A 69 28.69 -5.65 -3.05
N LYS A 70 27.91 -4.56 -3.01
CA LYS A 70 27.75 -3.72 -1.82
C LYS A 70 27.10 -4.49 -0.68
N SER A 71 26.02 -5.23 -0.95
CA SER A 71 25.24 -5.95 0.06
C SER A 71 25.87 -7.27 0.47
N CYS A 72 26.35 -8.07 -0.48
CA CYS A 72 26.83 -9.43 -0.25
C CYS A 72 28.36 -9.60 -0.28
N LYS A 73 29.11 -8.54 -0.61
CA LYS A 73 30.58 -8.55 -0.73
C LYS A 73 31.13 -9.62 -1.68
N LYS A 74 30.31 -10.03 -2.66
CA LYS A 74 30.65 -11.07 -3.63
C LYS A 74 30.09 -10.71 -5.02
N PRO A 75 30.89 -10.88 -6.09
CA PRO A 75 30.39 -10.73 -7.45
C PRO A 75 29.53 -11.95 -7.83
N SER A 76 28.57 -11.75 -8.74
CA SER A 76 27.74 -12.83 -9.29
C SER A 76 27.29 -12.46 -10.70
N SER A 77 27.28 -13.45 -11.61
CA SER A 77 26.64 -13.32 -12.91
C SER A 77 25.11 -13.27 -12.81
N LYS A 78 24.53 -13.75 -11.70
CA LYS A 78 23.08 -13.73 -11.43
C LYS A 78 22.63 -12.52 -10.60
N ALA A 79 23.43 -11.45 -10.55
CA ALA A 79 23.13 -10.29 -9.70
C ALA A 79 21.76 -9.67 -10.00
N ARG A 80 21.35 -9.64 -11.28
CA ARG A 80 20.05 -9.12 -11.69
C ARG A 80 18.89 -9.97 -11.15
N GLN A 81 18.96 -11.28 -11.36
CA GLN A 81 17.96 -12.22 -10.84
C GLN A 81 17.87 -12.17 -9.31
N TRP A 82 19.00 -11.97 -8.63
CA TRP A 82 19.03 -11.74 -7.19
C TRP A 82 18.28 -10.45 -6.81
N VAL A 83 18.51 -9.33 -7.51
CA VAL A 83 17.74 -8.09 -7.27
C VAL A 83 16.24 -8.34 -7.46
N TYR A 84 15.84 -8.97 -8.56
CA TYR A 84 14.43 -9.24 -8.85
C TYR A 84 13.78 -10.18 -7.82
N MET A 85 14.49 -11.20 -7.35
CA MET A 85 14.04 -12.06 -6.25
C MET A 85 13.73 -11.25 -4.98
N ASN A 86 14.60 -10.30 -4.62
CA ASN A 86 14.41 -9.48 -3.43
C ASN A 86 13.24 -8.49 -3.59
N ILE A 87 13.03 -7.95 -4.80
CA ILE A 87 11.85 -7.12 -5.11
C ILE A 87 10.56 -7.94 -4.95
N VAL A 88 10.53 -9.17 -5.48
CA VAL A 88 9.37 -10.08 -5.35
C VAL A 88 9.05 -10.34 -3.89
N GLN A 89 10.06 -10.69 -3.08
CA GLN A 89 9.87 -10.90 -1.65
C GLN A 89 9.38 -9.65 -0.92
N GLN A 90 9.85 -8.46 -1.31
CA GLN A 90 9.34 -7.22 -0.74
C GLN A 90 7.87 -6.99 -1.11
N TYR A 91 7.46 -7.27 -2.35
CA TYR A 91 6.06 -7.13 -2.73
C TYR A 91 5.15 -8.14 -2.01
N ASP A 92 5.62 -9.37 -1.81
CA ASP A 92 4.92 -10.35 -0.97
C ASP A 92 4.77 -9.84 0.48
N HIS A 93 5.80 -9.15 1.01
CA HIS A 93 5.73 -8.50 2.32
C HIS A 93 4.71 -7.34 2.36
N ILE A 94 4.73 -6.44 1.37
CA ILE A 94 3.76 -5.33 1.29
C ILE A 94 2.33 -5.86 1.22
N LEU A 95 2.05 -6.85 0.36
CA LEU A 95 0.73 -7.46 0.24
C LEU A 95 0.24 -8.06 1.57
N LYS A 96 1.15 -8.68 2.33
CA LYS A 96 0.84 -9.20 3.67
C LYS A 96 0.50 -8.07 4.65
N GLU A 97 1.27 -6.98 4.67
CA GLU A 97 1.02 -5.83 5.54
C GLU A 97 -0.30 -5.13 5.20
N VAL A 98 -0.62 -5.01 3.91
CA VAL A 98 -1.89 -4.51 3.41
C VAL A 98 -3.06 -5.37 3.90
N TYR A 99 -2.95 -6.69 3.79
CA TYR A 99 -3.97 -7.61 4.29
C TYR A 99 -4.18 -7.48 5.82
N GLN A 100 -3.11 -7.32 6.59
CA GLN A 100 -3.23 -7.10 8.04
C GLN A 100 -3.91 -5.79 8.38
N LEU A 101 -3.59 -4.71 7.66
CA LEU A 101 -4.23 -3.41 7.83
C LEU A 101 -5.72 -3.50 7.50
N GLU A 102 -6.06 -4.06 6.34
CA GLU A 102 -7.45 -4.25 5.90
C GLU A 102 -8.27 -5.03 6.94
N LYS A 103 -7.72 -6.13 7.47
CA LYS A 103 -8.34 -6.90 8.55
C LYS A 103 -8.55 -6.06 9.81
N GLY A 104 -7.57 -5.24 10.19
CA GLY A 104 -7.65 -4.35 11.34
C GLY A 104 -8.66 -3.20 11.18
N LEU A 105 -9.00 -2.85 9.95
CA LEU A 105 -9.99 -1.82 9.61
C LEU A 105 -11.38 -2.40 9.31
N SER A 106 -11.53 -3.72 9.24
CA SER A 106 -12.81 -4.37 8.96
C SER A 106 -13.85 -4.07 10.05
N ILE A 107 -14.99 -3.52 9.64
CA ILE A 107 -16.14 -3.28 10.52
C ILE A 107 -17.05 -4.50 10.41
N ASN A 108 -17.38 -5.11 11.55
CA ASN A 108 -18.20 -6.34 11.65
C ASN A 108 -17.55 -7.62 11.08
N GLY A 109 -16.21 -7.67 10.98
CA GLY A 109 -15.47 -8.88 10.60
C GLY A 109 -15.60 -9.30 9.14
N LYS A 110 -16.24 -8.48 8.28
CA LYS A 110 -16.21 -8.66 6.83
C LYS A 110 -15.04 -7.85 6.27
N VAL A 111 -14.03 -8.59 5.81
CA VAL A 111 -12.87 -8.07 5.09
C VAL A 111 -13.29 -7.97 3.64
N GLU A 112 -13.68 -6.78 3.20
CA GLU A 112 -13.88 -6.50 1.78
C GLU A 112 -13.21 -5.16 1.47
N PRO A 113 -12.11 -5.16 0.68
CA PRO A 113 -11.42 -3.95 0.35
C PRO A 113 -12.34 -3.13 -0.56
N GLY A 114 -12.37 -1.82 -0.36
CA GLY A 114 -13.10 -0.98 -1.28
C GLY A 114 -12.46 -0.99 -2.68
N PRO A 115 -13.10 -0.34 -3.66
CA PRO A 115 -12.68 -0.38 -5.05
C PRO A 115 -11.24 0.12 -5.27
N VAL A 116 -10.80 1.11 -4.48
CA VAL A 116 -9.49 1.75 -4.66
C VAL A 116 -8.38 0.87 -4.10
N ALA A 117 -8.55 0.36 -2.87
CA ALA A 117 -7.67 -0.62 -2.27
C ALA A 117 -7.55 -1.87 -3.16
N THR A 118 -8.67 -2.36 -3.70
CA THR A 118 -8.69 -3.51 -4.62
C THR A 118 -7.84 -3.24 -5.86
N ARG A 119 -7.96 -2.05 -6.47
CA ARG A 119 -7.14 -1.67 -7.64
C ARG A 119 -5.66 -1.61 -7.29
N MET A 120 -5.30 -1.08 -6.13
CA MET A 120 -3.91 -1.04 -5.67
C MET A 120 -3.33 -2.43 -5.42
N ILE A 121 -4.06 -3.29 -4.70
CA ILE A 121 -3.66 -4.68 -4.43
C ILE A 121 -3.47 -5.44 -5.75
N THR A 122 -4.41 -5.27 -6.69
CA THR A 122 -4.31 -5.88 -8.02
C THR A 122 -3.06 -5.41 -8.77
N THR A 123 -2.80 -4.10 -8.76
CA THR A 123 -1.63 -3.52 -9.43
C THR A 123 -0.33 -3.99 -8.79
N LEU A 124 -0.25 -4.06 -7.46
CA LEU A 124 0.90 -4.63 -6.74
C LEU A 124 1.14 -6.09 -7.11
N SER A 125 0.09 -6.91 -7.14
CA SER A 125 0.19 -8.32 -7.52
C SER A 125 0.68 -8.47 -8.96
N GLN A 126 0.14 -7.69 -9.90
CA GLN A 126 0.57 -7.70 -11.29
C GLN A 126 2.03 -7.29 -11.45
N ARG A 127 2.47 -6.26 -10.70
CA ARG A 127 3.87 -5.82 -10.70
C ARG A 127 4.78 -6.91 -10.10
N ARG A 128 4.36 -7.58 -9.04
CA ARG A 128 5.05 -8.73 -8.44
C ARG A 128 5.24 -9.87 -9.44
N ASP A 129 4.18 -10.28 -10.11
CA ASP A 129 4.24 -11.39 -11.07
C ASP A 129 5.07 -11.04 -12.31
N MET A 130 5.03 -9.77 -12.72
CA MET A 130 5.89 -9.26 -13.78
C MET A 130 7.37 -9.31 -13.38
N ILE A 131 7.76 -8.87 -12.17
CA ILE A 131 9.15 -8.95 -11.72
C ILE A 131 9.58 -10.41 -11.57
N GLU A 132 8.70 -11.27 -11.08
CA GLU A 132 8.99 -12.70 -10.97
C GLU A 132 9.22 -13.33 -12.35
N THR A 133 8.42 -12.95 -13.34
CA THR A 133 8.63 -13.34 -14.75
C THR A 133 9.96 -12.80 -15.26
N ALA A 134 10.30 -11.54 -14.95
CA ALA A 134 11.57 -10.94 -15.32
C ALA A 134 12.77 -11.67 -14.71
N ARG A 135 12.65 -12.13 -13.46
CA ARG A 135 13.63 -12.99 -12.78
C ARG A 135 13.81 -14.31 -13.51
N ALA A 136 12.70 -15.00 -13.79
CA ALA A 136 12.72 -16.32 -14.41
C ALA A 136 13.31 -16.29 -15.83
N LEU A 137 13.06 -15.22 -16.58
CA LEU A 137 13.53 -15.05 -17.96
C LEU A 137 14.84 -14.26 -18.09
N ASP A 138 15.42 -13.81 -16.97
CA ASP A 138 16.58 -12.90 -16.93
C ASP A 138 16.45 -11.67 -17.85
N LEU A 139 15.29 -11.00 -17.81
CA LEU A 139 15.02 -9.82 -18.63
C LEU A 139 15.96 -8.67 -18.24
N SER A 140 16.25 -7.77 -19.19
CA SER A 140 17.08 -6.60 -18.94
C SER A 140 16.39 -5.56 -18.05
N ALA A 141 17.20 -4.71 -17.43
CA ALA A 141 16.74 -3.59 -16.60
C ALA A 141 15.77 -2.67 -17.37
N GLU A 142 16.12 -2.28 -18.61
CA GLU A 142 15.28 -1.45 -19.49
C GLU A 142 13.87 -2.03 -19.69
N VAL A 143 13.74 -3.35 -19.91
CA VAL A 143 12.42 -3.98 -20.10
C VAL A 143 11.60 -3.94 -18.82
N VAL A 144 12.25 -4.06 -17.67
CA VAL A 144 11.59 -4.03 -16.36
C VAL A 144 11.18 -2.60 -16.00
N GLU A 145 12.07 -1.62 -16.15
CA GLU A 145 11.82 -0.20 -15.88
C GLU A 145 10.62 0.33 -16.67
N VAL A 146 10.58 0.13 -17.99
CA VAL A 146 9.46 0.57 -18.84
C VAL A 146 8.13 -0.01 -18.36
N ARG A 147 8.11 -1.26 -17.89
CA ARG A 147 6.88 -1.88 -17.39
C ARG A 147 6.51 -1.36 -15.99
N MET A 148 7.50 -1.06 -15.14
CA MET A 148 7.27 -0.45 -13.83
C MET A 148 6.72 0.98 -13.97
N GLU A 149 7.25 1.77 -14.89
CA GLU A 149 6.76 3.13 -15.20
C GLU A 149 5.29 3.14 -15.65
N ASN A 150 4.92 2.20 -16.52
CA ASN A 150 3.52 2.06 -16.95
C ASN A 150 2.58 1.74 -15.77
N ASN A 151 3.00 0.87 -14.84
CA ASN A 151 2.23 0.58 -13.63
C ASN A 151 2.18 1.79 -12.68
N ASP A 152 3.29 2.53 -12.52
CA ASP A 152 3.34 3.75 -11.72
C ASP A 152 2.38 4.82 -12.24
N ALA A 153 2.31 5.04 -13.56
CA ALA A 153 1.37 5.97 -14.15
C ALA A 153 -0.10 5.61 -13.85
N LEU A 154 -0.43 4.32 -13.78
CA LEU A 154 -1.77 3.85 -13.39
C LEU A 154 -2.07 4.09 -11.92
N LEU A 155 -1.08 3.95 -11.04
CA LEU A 155 -1.20 4.20 -9.61
C LEU A 155 -1.30 5.69 -9.30
N ASP A 156 -0.48 6.52 -9.95
CA ASP A 156 -0.50 7.97 -9.79
C ASP A 156 -1.84 8.54 -10.26
N LYS A 157 -2.38 8.02 -11.36
CA LYS A 157 -3.74 8.35 -11.81
C LYS A 157 -4.79 7.96 -10.77
N ALA A 158 -4.70 6.77 -10.18
CA ALA A 158 -5.62 6.33 -9.12
C ALA A 158 -5.50 7.21 -7.87
N LEU A 159 -4.29 7.61 -7.47
CA LEU A 159 -4.04 8.53 -6.36
C LEU A 159 -4.71 9.88 -6.62
N ILE A 160 -4.55 10.44 -7.82
CA ILE A 160 -5.19 11.70 -8.23
C ILE A 160 -6.73 11.57 -8.19
N GLU A 161 -7.29 10.50 -8.75
CA GLU A 161 -8.73 10.20 -8.72
C GLU A 161 -9.28 10.10 -7.28
N THR A 162 -8.43 9.71 -6.33
CA THR A 162 -8.80 9.58 -4.91
C THR A 162 -8.56 10.85 -4.09
N GLY A 163 -7.80 11.83 -4.62
CA GLY A 163 -7.29 13.00 -3.88
C GLY A 163 -8.36 13.82 -3.14
N ASP A 164 -9.51 14.08 -3.76
CA ASP A 164 -10.63 14.81 -3.14
C ASP A 164 -11.28 14.04 -1.97
N THR A 165 -11.09 12.72 -1.93
CA THR A 165 -11.57 11.84 -0.84
C THR A 165 -10.50 11.64 0.24
N VAL A 166 -9.22 11.68 -0.14
CA VAL A 166 -8.06 11.36 0.72
C VAL A 166 -7.87 12.36 1.85
N ALA A 167 -8.09 13.65 1.62
CA ALA A 167 -7.66 14.69 2.56
C ALA A 167 -8.51 14.80 3.85
N SER A 168 -9.77 14.34 3.87
CA SER A 168 -10.61 14.41 5.08
C SER A 168 -10.86 13.06 5.75
N SER A 169 -10.83 11.95 5.00
CA SER A 169 -11.28 10.64 5.51
C SER A 169 -10.15 9.70 5.93
N ALA A 170 -8.97 9.78 5.31
CA ALA A 170 -7.86 8.87 5.62
C ALA A 170 -7.18 9.20 6.95
N PHE A 171 -7.18 10.48 7.36
CA PHE A 171 -6.43 10.97 8.52
C PHE A 171 -6.91 10.38 9.86
N ASP A 172 -8.21 10.14 10.02
CA ASP A 172 -8.76 9.59 11.28
C ASP A 172 -8.43 8.11 11.47
N THR A 173 -8.17 7.39 10.38
CA THR A 173 -7.94 5.94 10.36
C THR A 173 -6.44 5.60 10.23
N PHE A 174 -5.62 6.56 9.80
CA PHE A 174 -4.18 6.40 9.62
C PHE A 174 -3.42 6.58 10.94
N LYS A 175 -3.03 5.47 11.55
CA LYS A 175 -2.36 5.47 12.87
C LYS A 175 -0.85 5.67 12.75
N GLU A 176 -0.23 6.13 13.83
CA GLU A 176 1.24 6.25 13.93
C GLU A 176 1.97 4.94 13.62
N THR A 177 1.37 3.80 13.95
CA THR A 177 1.90 2.47 13.63
C THR A 177 2.04 2.23 12.12
N ASN A 178 1.14 2.79 11.31
CA ASN A 178 1.20 2.69 9.84
C ASN A 178 2.38 3.51 9.31
N THR A 179 2.55 4.73 9.83
CA THR A 179 3.71 5.59 9.53
C THR A 179 5.02 4.92 9.91
N ALA A 180 5.08 4.27 11.09
CA ALA A 180 6.28 3.57 11.55
C ALA A 180 6.68 2.43 10.59
N LYS A 181 5.70 1.64 10.13
CA LYS A 181 5.92 0.56 9.14
C LYS A 181 6.43 1.09 7.80
N ILE A 182 5.86 2.20 7.30
CA ILE A 182 6.36 2.82 6.07
C ILE A 182 7.81 3.26 6.23
N LYS A 183 8.15 3.87 7.38
CA LYS A 183 9.51 4.33 7.68
C LYS A 183 10.51 3.18 7.90
N SER A 184 10.07 1.97 8.23
CA SER A 184 10.94 0.81 8.41
C SER A 184 11.28 0.09 7.11
N VAL A 185 10.55 0.38 6.01
CA VAL A 185 10.72 -0.29 4.72
C VAL A 185 12.19 -0.36 4.25
N PRO A 186 13.00 0.71 4.30
CA PRO A 186 14.39 0.63 3.87
C PRO A 186 15.22 -0.36 4.71
N GLN A 187 15.01 -0.40 6.03
CA GLN A 187 15.70 -1.32 6.94
C GLN A 187 15.22 -2.75 6.76
N ASP A 188 13.92 -2.94 6.52
CA ASP A 188 13.34 -4.25 6.24
C ASP A 188 13.91 -4.82 4.93
N ILE A 189 14.04 -3.99 3.90
CA ILE A 189 14.71 -4.36 2.65
C ILE A 189 16.18 -4.70 2.89
N GLU A 190 16.93 -3.86 3.64
CA GLU A 190 18.34 -4.15 3.94
C GLU A 190 18.51 -5.53 4.58
N LYS A 191 17.63 -5.88 5.52
CA LYS A 191 17.61 -7.19 6.15
C LYS A 191 17.30 -8.30 5.13
N ILE A 192 16.28 -8.15 4.28
CA ILE A 192 15.93 -9.09 3.21
C ILE A 192 17.14 -9.33 2.29
N LEU A 193 17.82 -8.26 1.87
CA LEU A 193 19.00 -8.33 1.02
C LEU A 193 20.13 -9.15 1.68
N GLN A 194 20.40 -8.90 2.97
CA GLN A 194 21.43 -9.61 3.73
C GLN A 194 21.09 -11.09 3.91
N ASP A 195 19.85 -11.41 4.30
CA ASP A 195 19.37 -12.78 4.55
C ASP A 195 19.35 -13.63 3.27
N ASN A 196 19.30 -12.98 2.11
CA ASN A 196 19.28 -13.63 0.80
C ASN A 196 20.64 -13.67 0.11
N CYS A 197 21.68 -13.11 0.71
CA CYS A 197 23.03 -13.34 0.22
C CYS A 197 23.30 -14.85 0.22
N LEU A 198 23.75 -15.39 -0.92
CA LEU A 198 24.07 -16.83 -1.13
C LEU A 198 22.88 -17.77 -1.38
N LYS A 199 21.63 -17.29 -1.38
CA LYS A 199 20.52 -18.10 -1.89
C LYS A 199 20.58 -18.15 -3.41
N ASP A 200 20.36 -19.32 -3.99
CA ASP A 200 20.30 -19.46 -5.44
C ASP A 200 19.05 -18.73 -5.96
N PRO A 201 19.21 -17.67 -6.77
CA PRO A 201 18.09 -16.87 -7.23
C PRO A 201 17.31 -17.56 -8.35
N THR A 202 17.64 -18.80 -8.74
CA THR A 202 16.87 -19.61 -9.70
C THR A 202 15.89 -20.58 -9.04
N GLY A 203 16.01 -20.84 -7.73
CA GLY A 203 15.07 -21.68 -6.98
C GLY A 203 15.32 -23.18 -7.11
N GLU A 204 16.51 -23.62 -7.53
CA GLU A 204 16.88 -25.04 -7.40
C GLU A 204 17.27 -25.31 -5.94
N GLU A 205 16.37 -25.95 -5.18
CA GLU A 205 16.82 -26.77 -4.05
C GLU A 205 17.78 -27.80 -4.63
N ASN A 206 19.01 -27.87 -4.10
CA ASN A 206 19.99 -28.90 -4.45
C ASN A 206 19.49 -30.29 -4.03
N PHE A 207 18.53 -30.85 -4.75
CA PHE A 207 18.37 -32.28 -4.87
C PHE A 207 19.45 -32.73 -5.85
N LEU A 208 20.61 -33.11 -5.30
CA LEU A 208 21.43 -34.26 -5.71
C LEU A 208 22.87 -34.08 -5.20
N SER A 209 23.17 -34.76 -4.11
CA SER A 209 24.41 -35.56 -3.98
C SER A 209 24.34 -36.39 -2.70
N GLY A 210 23.46 -37.38 -2.70
CA GLY A 210 23.76 -38.60 -1.93
C GLY A 210 24.90 -39.33 -2.65
N PRO A 211 25.93 -39.83 -1.93
CA PRO A 211 27.05 -40.47 -2.58
C PRO A 211 26.61 -41.80 -3.19
N ALA A 212 26.79 -41.94 -4.49
CA ALA A 212 26.98 -43.25 -5.08
C ALA A 212 28.46 -43.62 -4.92
N GLN A 213 28.77 -44.38 -3.87
CA GLN A 213 29.80 -45.41 -3.80
C GLN A 213 29.78 -46.09 -2.43
#